data_AF-A0A7V3CFY3-F1
#
_entry.id   AF-A0A7V3CFY3-F1
#
_cell.length_a   1.000
_cell.length_b   1.000
_cell.length_c   1.000
_cell.angle_alpha   90.00
_cell.angle_beta   90.00
_cell.angle_gamma   90.00
#
_symmetry.space_group_name_H-M   'P 1'
#
loop_
_entity.id
_entity.type
_entity.pdbx_description
1 polymer ?
#
loop_
_entity_poly.entity_id
_entity_poly.type
_entity_poly.pdbx_seq_one_letter_code
_entity_poly.pdbx_strand_id
1 'polypeptide(L)'
;MTPILPATRDANGCWRAPSEEISPAFLLSRILTGNEEGLSVSGAAAESDLRRVLSGMPATRRSRLQSESAGHLESLLSLARERDPEAFFAGLMDVAHDLETQERYEMAGRIYMTVVAFNRDSGCAPARRGLAERAQARLDFLSGRGTWRDYGELFLRQTLDPSDLVAFGVAGVVGRTVRFAALGRILRTRGRFLDAGLRAPLLTREPIARLVAGWAGVSLEAPAFTMASRASQMLQGREPDWSSDALDRDLRNAYLLFVPTRAMMSAGSLLARRRMGLASMRGATLRQRLFHEGAVQVGIL
;
A
#
# COMPACT_ATOMS: atom_id res chain seq x y z
N MET A 1 -31.76 26.02 -14.08
CA MET A 1 -31.42 25.22 -15.27
C MET A 1 -30.59 26.08 -16.20
N THR A 2 -29.26 26.05 -16.03
CA THR A 2 -28.30 26.66 -16.95
C THR A 2 -28.21 25.77 -18.20
N PRO A 3 -28.21 26.34 -19.42
CA PRO A 3 -28.08 25.55 -20.63
C PRO A 3 -26.67 24.93 -20.68
N ILE A 4 -26.61 23.60 -20.72
CA ILE A 4 -25.39 22.85 -21.01
C ILE A 4 -25.04 23.14 -22.48
N LEU A 5 -23.98 23.89 -22.73
CA LEU A 5 -23.49 24.11 -24.09
C LEU A 5 -23.12 22.77 -24.74
N PRO A 6 -23.52 22.51 -26.00
CA PRO A 6 -23.23 21.26 -26.67
C PRO A 6 -21.72 21.16 -26.90
N ALA A 7 -21.09 20.11 -26.37
CA ALA A 7 -19.69 19.84 -26.62
C ALA A 7 -19.45 19.61 -28.12
N THR A 8 -18.37 20.15 -28.67
CA THR A 8 -18.01 19.97 -30.08
C THR A 8 -16.94 18.91 -30.21
N ARG A 9 -17.16 17.92 -31.06
CA ARG A 9 -16.17 16.89 -31.39
C ARG A 9 -15.18 17.46 -32.42
N ASP A 10 -13.88 17.38 -32.14
CA ASP A 10 -12.86 17.76 -33.11
C ASP A 10 -12.67 16.67 -34.19
N ALA A 11 -11.80 16.96 -35.17
CA ALA A 11 -11.50 16.06 -36.29
C ALA A 11 -10.91 14.71 -35.86
N ASN A 12 -10.39 14.59 -34.64
CA ASN A 12 -9.83 13.35 -34.10
C ASN A 12 -10.87 12.54 -33.30
N GLY A 13 -12.14 12.91 -33.38
CA GLY A 13 -13.22 12.27 -32.60
C GLY A 13 -13.15 12.64 -31.12
N CYS A 14 -12.38 13.66 -30.79
CA CYS A 14 -12.04 14.08 -29.46
C CYS A 14 -13.03 15.17 -29.01
N TRP A 15 -13.64 15.00 -27.85
CA TRP A 15 -14.50 16.05 -27.31
C TRP A 15 -13.60 17.23 -26.94
N ARG A 16 -13.65 18.32 -27.73
CA ARG A 16 -13.20 19.61 -27.22
C ARG A 16 -14.25 20.01 -26.21
N ALA A 17 -13.87 19.93 -24.93
CA ALA A 17 -14.54 20.74 -23.92
C ALA A 17 -14.62 22.16 -24.50
N PRO A 18 -15.78 22.84 -24.42
CA PRO A 18 -15.86 24.24 -24.79
C PRO A 18 -14.67 24.93 -24.12
N SER A 19 -13.99 25.84 -24.83
CA SER A 19 -12.75 26.50 -24.41
C SER A 19 -12.86 27.34 -23.12
N GLU A 20 -13.92 27.15 -22.32
CA GLU A 20 -13.89 27.39 -20.90
C GLU A 20 -12.83 26.47 -20.30
N GLU A 21 -11.60 26.99 -20.24
CA GLU A 21 -10.56 26.57 -19.32
C GLU A 21 -11.22 26.23 -18.00
N ILE A 22 -11.35 24.94 -17.69
CA ILE A 22 -11.91 24.54 -16.41
C ILE A 22 -10.93 25.04 -15.37
N SER A 23 -11.32 26.14 -14.72
CA SER A 23 -10.46 26.88 -13.83
C SER A 23 -9.99 25.96 -12.70
N PRO A 24 -8.68 25.87 -12.42
CA PRO A 24 -8.15 25.18 -11.24
C PRO A 24 -8.92 25.49 -9.95
N ALA A 25 -9.38 26.74 -9.80
CA ALA A 25 -10.19 27.15 -8.66
C ALA A 25 -11.56 26.49 -8.59
N PHE A 26 -12.19 26.21 -9.73
CA PHE A 26 -13.45 25.46 -9.76
C PHE A 26 -13.25 24.06 -9.17
N LEU A 27 -12.23 23.35 -9.62
CA LEU A 27 -11.91 21.99 -9.15
C LEU A 27 -11.57 21.98 -7.65
N LEU A 28 -10.76 22.94 -7.21
CA LEU A 28 -10.41 23.10 -5.80
C LEU A 28 -11.62 23.45 -4.94
N SER A 29 -12.54 24.29 -5.43
CA SER A 29 -13.79 24.58 -4.72
C SER A 29 -14.65 23.32 -4.53
N ARG A 30 -14.73 22.47 -5.56
CA ARG A 30 -15.44 21.18 -5.49
C ARG A 30 -14.80 20.24 -4.48
N ILE A 31 -13.46 20.13 -4.48
CA ILE A 31 -12.70 19.33 -3.52
C ILE A 31 -12.97 19.79 -2.07
N LEU A 32 -12.90 21.10 -1.83
CA LEU A 32 -13.01 21.69 -0.50
C LEU A 32 -14.44 21.69 0.05
N THR A 33 -15.43 21.97 -0.80
CA THR A 33 -16.83 22.09 -0.37
C THR A 33 -17.56 20.75 -0.39
N GLY A 34 -17.15 19.82 -1.25
CA GLY A 34 -17.86 18.56 -1.50
C GLY A 34 -19.20 18.74 -2.23
N ASN A 35 -19.52 19.94 -2.71
CA ASN A 35 -20.76 20.22 -3.43
C ASN A 35 -20.53 20.13 -4.95
N GLU A 36 -21.45 19.46 -5.65
CA GLU A 36 -21.43 19.35 -7.12
C GLU A 36 -22.07 20.56 -7.82
N GLU A 37 -22.78 21.41 -7.07
CA GLU A 37 -23.35 22.66 -7.56
C GLU A 37 -22.26 23.73 -7.66
N GLY A 38 -21.45 23.63 -8.71
CA GLY A 38 -20.30 24.49 -8.93
C GLY A 38 -20.68 25.89 -9.43
N LEU A 39 -20.06 26.91 -8.83
CA LEU A 39 -20.00 28.28 -9.37
C LEU A 39 -19.25 28.29 -10.70
N SER A 40 -19.79 28.88 -11.76
CA SER A 40 -19.03 29.11 -13.00
C SER A 40 -17.94 30.15 -12.75
N VAL A 41 -16.66 29.77 -12.86
CA VAL A 41 -15.52 30.63 -12.53
C VAL A 41 -14.54 30.73 -13.72
N SER A 42 -14.18 31.96 -14.08
CA SER A 42 -13.18 32.31 -15.09
C SER A 42 -11.74 32.29 -14.52
N GLY A 43 -10.77 31.82 -15.31
CA GLY A 43 -9.40 31.49 -14.88
C GLY A 43 -8.57 32.61 -14.24
N ALA A 44 -8.82 33.88 -14.57
CA ALA A 44 -8.08 35.01 -13.98
C ALA A 44 -8.55 35.38 -12.56
N ALA A 45 -9.75 34.95 -12.16
CA ALA A 45 -10.32 35.19 -10.83
C ALA A 45 -10.09 34.02 -9.86
N ALA A 46 -9.36 32.99 -10.28
CA ALA A 46 -9.22 31.71 -9.57
C ALA A 46 -8.75 31.85 -8.11
N GLU A 47 -7.67 32.60 -7.86
CA GLU A 47 -7.16 32.79 -6.50
C GLU A 47 -8.10 33.66 -5.65
N SER A 48 -8.60 34.76 -6.22
CA SER A 48 -9.56 35.64 -5.53
C SER A 48 -10.85 34.91 -5.21
N ASP A 49 -11.32 34.02 -6.08
CA ASP A 49 -12.53 33.24 -5.89
C ASP A 49 -12.31 32.07 -4.94
N LEU A 50 -11.13 31.43 -4.93
CA LEU A 50 -10.81 30.45 -3.90
C LEU A 50 -10.76 31.10 -2.52
N ARG A 51 -10.09 32.26 -2.41
CA ARG A 51 -10.11 33.09 -1.19
C ARG A 51 -11.52 33.52 -0.84
N ARG A 52 -12.36 33.84 -1.83
CA ARG A 52 -13.77 34.21 -1.63
C ARG A 52 -14.57 33.04 -1.09
N VAL A 53 -14.44 31.85 -1.67
CA VAL A 53 -15.06 30.60 -1.22
C VAL A 53 -14.60 30.27 0.20
N LEU A 54 -13.29 30.37 0.49
CA LEU A 54 -12.76 30.20 1.83
C LEU A 54 -13.32 31.24 2.81
N SER A 55 -13.43 32.50 2.39
CA SER A 55 -14.02 33.60 3.19
C SER A 55 -15.54 33.48 3.36
N GLY A 56 -16.22 32.79 2.45
CA GLY A 56 -17.65 32.47 2.51
C GLY A 56 -17.97 31.23 3.31
N MET A 57 -16.99 30.35 3.60
CA MET A 57 -17.19 29.22 4.49
C MET A 57 -17.45 29.67 5.93
N PRO A 58 -18.30 28.95 6.70
CA PRO A 58 -18.48 29.20 8.12
C PRO A 58 -17.15 29.25 8.87
N ALA A 59 -16.99 30.20 9.80
CA ALA A 59 -15.74 30.43 10.52
C ALA A 59 -15.23 29.18 11.27
N THR A 60 -16.15 28.36 11.80
CA THR A 60 -15.84 27.07 12.43
C THR A 60 -15.23 26.07 11.46
N ARG A 61 -15.76 26.00 10.23
CA ARG A 61 -15.26 25.12 9.16
C ARG A 61 -13.90 25.59 8.64
N ARG A 62 -13.73 26.90 8.47
CA ARG A 62 -12.46 27.51 8.07
C ARG A 62 -11.38 27.29 9.12
N SER A 63 -11.70 27.48 10.39
CA SER A 63 -10.75 27.28 11.49
C SER A 63 -10.29 25.82 11.57
N ARG A 64 -11.21 24.85 11.39
CA ARG A 64 -10.84 23.42 11.29
C ARG A 64 -9.99 23.12 10.06
N LEU A 65 -10.37 23.63 8.88
CA LEU A 65 -9.58 23.47 7.66
C LEU A 65 -8.18 24.10 7.78
N GLN A 66 -8.05 25.25 8.43
CA GLN A 66 -6.76 25.88 8.66
C GLN A 66 -5.93 25.12 9.69
N SER A 67 -6.52 24.67 10.81
CA SER A 67 -5.77 23.91 11.82
C SER A 67 -5.37 22.52 11.32
N GLU A 68 -6.21 21.86 10.54
CA GLU A 68 -5.97 20.51 10.04
C GLU A 68 -5.20 20.48 8.72
N SER A 69 -5.26 21.55 7.91
CA SER A 69 -4.75 21.55 6.54
C SER A 69 -3.87 22.75 6.18
N ALA A 70 -3.33 23.52 7.14
CA ALA A 70 -2.55 24.73 6.84
C ALA A 70 -1.54 24.56 5.70
N GLY A 71 -0.70 23.52 5.77
CA GLY A 71 0.30 23.22 4.72
C GLY A 71 -0.32 22.86 3.37
N HIS A 72 -1.33 21.98 3.35
CA HIS A 72 -1.99 21.57 2.10
C HIS A 72 -2.77 22.71 1.47
N LEU A 73 -3.33 23.63 2.26
CA LEU A 73 -4.07 24.76 1.74
C LEU A 73 -3.16 25.72 0.98
N GLU A 74 -1.93 25.92 1.44
CA GLU A 74 -0.91 26.66 0.70
C GLU A 74 -0.53 25.94 -0.61
N SER A 75 -0.30 24.61 -0.56
CA SER A 75 -0.04 23.81 -1.76
C SER A 75 -1.19 23.89 -2.77
N LEU A 76 -2.44 23.78 -2.32
CA LEU A 76 -3.63 23.89 -3.18
C LEU A 76 -3.78 25.31 -3.76
N LEU A 77 -3.47 26.36 -2.98
CA LEU A 77 -3.45 27.73 -3.49
C LEU A 77 -2.33 27.95 -4.51
N SER A 78 -1.16 27.34 -4.31
CA SER A 78 -0.07 27.35 -5.28
C SER A 78 -0.48 26.65 -6.57
N LEU A 79 -1.11 25.47 -6.47
CA LEU A 79 -1.65 24.73 -7.61
C LEU A 79 -2.74 25.51 -8.34
N ALA A 80 -3.54 26.31 -7.65
CA ALA A 80 -4.56 27.14 -8.28
C ALA A 80 -3.98 28.16 -9.30
N ARG A 81 -2.68 28.49 -9.19
CA ARG A 81 -1.96 29.39 -10.10
C ARG A 81 -1.31 28.65 -11.28
N GLU A 82 -1.25 27.32 -11.22
CA GLU A 82 -0.66 26.51 -12.27
C GLU A 82 -1.52 26.56 -13.54
N ARG A 83 -0.89 26.91 -14.66
CA ARG A 83 -1.55 27.06 -15.96
C ARG A 83 -1.39 25.81 -16.81
N ASP A 84 -0.33 25.04 -16.58
CA ASP A 84 -0.17 23.75 -17.23
C ASP A 84 -1.08 22.72 -16.55
N PRO A 85 -2.13 22.23 -17.24
CA PRO A 85 -3.03 21.24 -16.67
C PRO A 85 -2.31 19.94 -16.27
N GLU A 86 -1.22 19.55 -16.94
CA GLU A 86 -0.48 18.35 -16.55
C GLU A 86 0.24 18.55 -15.21
N ALA A 87 0.95 19.67 -15.05
CA ALA A 87 1.56 20.07 -13.78
C ALA A 87 0.51 20.24 -12.66
N PHE A 88 -0.65 20.82 -12.96
CA PHE A 88 -1.74 20.98 -11.99
C PHE A 88 -2.24 19.63 -11.46
N PHE A 89 -2.57 18.69 -12.37
CA PHE A 89 -3.06 17.37 -11.95
C PHE A 89 -1.97 16.52 -11.30
N ALA A 90 -0.72 16.64 -11.73
CA ALA A 90 0.41 16.00 -11.06
C ALA A 90 0.55 16.50 -9.61
N GLY A 91 0.55 17.82 -9.40
CA GLY A 91 0.62 18.38 -8.05
C GLY A 91 -0.61 18.09 -7.19
N LEU A 92 -1.81 17.98 -7.78
CA LEU A 92 -2.98 17.47 -7.05
C LEU A 92 -2.79 16.03 -6.57
N MET A 93 -2.17 15.17 -7.39
CA MET A 93 -1.86 13.80 -6.99
C MET A 93 -0.85 13.77 -5.84
N ASP A 94 0.14 14.66 -5.85
CA ASP A 94 1.11 14.78 -4.75
C ASP A 94 0.43 15.24 -3.45
N VAL A 95 -0.46 16.25 -3.51
CA VAL A 95 -1.25 16.67 -2.35
C VAL A 95 -2.18 15.55 -1.86
N ALA A 96 -2.80 14.81 -2.76
CA ALA A 96 -3.63 13.66 -2.38
C ALA A 96 -2.80 12.56 -1.70
N HIS A 97 -1.58 12.35 -2.17
CA HIS A 97 -0.65 11.39 -1.57
C HIS A 97 -0.22 11.85 -0.16
N ASP A 98 0.15 13.12 0.02
CA ASP A 98 0.49 13.65 1.34
C ASP A 98 -0.68 13.50 2.32
N LEU A 99 -1.91 13.79 1.86
CA LEU A 99 -3.13 13.56 2.65
C LEU A 99 -3.34 12.07 2.98
N GLU A 100 -3.03 11.15 2.07
CA GLU A 100 -3.07 9.70 2.31
C GLU A 100 -2.05 9.29 3.38
N THR A 101 -0.82 9.83 3.34
CA THR A 101 0.22 9.55 4.35
C THR A 101 -0.14 10.07 5.75
N GLN A 102 -0.97 11.13 5.81
CA GLN A 102 -1.51 11.68 7.05
C GLN A 102 -2.85 11.05 7.44
N GLU A 103 -3.24 9.96 6.79
CA GLU A 103 -4.49 9.21 7.03
C GLU A 103 -5.78 10.02 6.79
N ARG A 104 -5.70 11.10 6.01
CA ARG A 104 -6.85 11.94 5.64
C ARG A 104 -7.50 11.43 4.36
N TYR A 105 -7.88 10.16 4.39
CA TYR A 105 -8.34 9.40 3.22
C TYR A 105 -9.58 10.00 2.55
N GLU A 106 -10.47 10.64 3.31
CA GLU A 106 -11.67 11.27 2.73
C GLU A 106 -11.30 12.40 1.76
N MET A 107 -10.36 13.26 2.14
CA MET A 107 -9.94 14.38 1.29
C MET A 107 -9.07 13.91 0.13
N ALA A 108 -8.15 12.98 0.38
CA ALA A 108 -7.36 12.32 -0.67
C ALA A 108 -8.29 11.66 -1.73
N GLY A 109 -9.30 10.91 -1.28
CA GLY A 109 -10.29 10.28 -2.12
C GLY A 109 -11.07 11.26 -3.00
N ARG A 110 -11.44 12.43 -2.45
CA ARG A 110 -12.09 13.50 -3.24
C ARG A 110 -11.19 14.06 -4.33
N ILE A 111 -9.90 14.25 -4.04
CA ILE A 111 -8.93 14.70 -5.05
C ILE A 111 -8.79 13.62 -6.14
N TYR A 112 -8.60 12.35 -5.77
CA TYR A 112 -8.52 11.26 -6.74
C TYR A 112 -9.79 11.15 -7.62
N MET A 113 -10.99 11.24 -7.03
CA MET A 113 -12.25 11.28 -7.79
C MET A 113 -12.29 12.45 -8.77
N THR A 114 -11.81 13.63 -8.36
CA THR A 114 -11.78 14.82 -9.21
C THR A 114 -10.83 14.62 -10.39
N VAL A 115 -9.65 14.05 -10.16
CA VAL A 115 -8.67 13.72 -11.22
C VAL A 115 -9.25 12.69 -12.19
N VAL A 116 -9.93 11.65 -11.70
CA VAL A 116 -10.57 10.63 -12.54
C VAL A 116 -11.70 11.22 -13.39
N ALA A 117 -12.64 11.94 -12.76
CA ALA A 117 -13.80 12.50 -13.42
C ALA A 117 -13.37 13.44 -14.56
N PHE A 118 -12.41 14.32 -14.28
CA PHE A 118 -11.94 15.30 -15.24
C PHE A 118 -11.25 14.67 -16.45
N ASN A 119 -10.40 13.68 -16.20
CA ASN A 119 -9.63 13.06 -17.28
C ASN A 119 -10.46 12.11 -18.15
N ARG A 120 -11.56 11.56 -17.61
CA ARG A 120 -12.51 10.76 -18.39
C ARG A 120 -13.18 11.58 -19.48
N ASP A 121 -13.54 12.82 -19.17
CA ASP A 121 -14.22 13.72 -20.11
C ASP A 121 -13.23 14.35 -21.13
N SER A 122 -11.96 14.46 -20.74
CA SER A 122 -10.93 15.13 -21.53
C SER A 122 -10.38 14.33 -22.73
N GLY A 123 -10.64 13.01 -22.81
CA GLY A 123 -10.46 12.09 -23.96
C GLY A 123 -9.10 11.96 -24.68
N CYS A 124 -8.26 13.00 -24.68
CA CYS A 124 -7.42 13.36 -25.83
C CYS A 124 -5.95 13.65 -25.48
N ALA A 125 -5.62 13.78 -24.19
CA ALA A 125 -4.25 13.94 -23.74
C ALA A 125 -3.69 12.60 -23.24
N PRO A 126 -2.79 11.92 -23.98
CA PRO A 126 -2.26 10.61 -23.58
C PRO A 126 -1.49 10.67 -22.25
N ALA A 127 -0.77 11.77 -21.97
CA ALA A 127 -0.09 11.97 -20.70
C ALA A 127 -1.06 12.00 -19.50
N ARG A 128 -2.28 12.50 -19.70
CA ARG A 128 -3.31 12.56 -18.65
C ARG A 128 -4.03 11.23 -18.42
N ARG A 129 -4.05 10.33 -19.41
CA ARG A 129 -4.59 8.97 -19.19
C ARG A 129 -3.81 8.24 -18.10
N GLY A 130 -2.48 8.34 -18.11
CA GLY A 130 -1.64 7.75 -17.07
C GLY A 130 -1.85 8.36 -15.67
N LEU A 131 -2.28 9.63 -15.57
CA LEU A 131 -2.67 10.23 -14.28
C LEU A 131 -4.04 9.72 -13.81
N ALA A 132 -5.01 9.63 -14.72
CA ALA A 132 -6.34 9.11 -14.42
C ALA A 132 -6.33 7.65 -13.99
N GLU A 133 -5.56 6.81 -14.68
CA GLU A 133 -5.39 5.40 -14.34
C GLU A 133 -4.75 5.24 -12.95
N ARG A 134 -3.73 6.05 -12.63
CA ARG A 134 -3.11 6.07 -11.30
C ARG A 134 -4.09 6.52 -10.22
N ALA A 135 -4.85 7.59 -10.47
CA ALA A 135 -5.87 8.08 -9.53
C ALA A 135 -6.98 7.05 -9.31
N GLN A 136 -7.43 6.36 -10.37
CA GLN A 136 -8.42 5.29 -10.30
C GLN A 136 -7.90 4.10 -9.50
N ALA A 137 -6.67 3.63 -9.77
CA ALA A 137 -6.05 2.55 -9.01
C ALA A 137 -5.93 2.89 -7.51
N ARG A 138 -5.60 4.15 -7.18
CA ARG A 138 -5.59 4.63 -5.79
C ARG A 138 -6.98 4.69 -5.16
N LEU A 139 -7.99 5.08 -5.92
CA LEU A 139 -9.37 5.08 -5.44
C LEU A 139 -9.92 3.67 -5.22
N ASP A 140 -9.58 2.73 -6.10
CA ASP A 140 -9.93 1.31 -5.95
C ASP A 140 -9.24 0.69 -4.74
N PHE A 141 -7.99 1.10 -4.46
CA PHE A 141 -7.29 0.75 -3.22
C PHE A 141 -8.00 1.31 -1.97
N LEU A 142 -8.29 2.61 -1.94
CA LEU A 142 -8.96 3.25 -0.78
C LEU A 142 -10.38 2.73 -0.55
N SER A 143 -11.08 2.30 -1.61
CA SER A 143 -12.42 1.72 -1.53
C SER A 143 -12.44 0.20 -1.28
N GLY A 144 -11.27 -0.45 -1.16
CA GLY A 144 -11.17 -1.89 -0.96
C GLY A 144 -11.54 -2.73 -2.19
N ARG A 145 -11.71 -2.12 -3.36
CA ARG A 145 -12.11 -2.77 -4.62
C ARG A 145 -10.94 -3.21 -5.50
N GLY A 146 -9.71 -2.77 -5.18
CA GLY A 146 -8.51 -3.09 -5.94
C GLY A 146 -8.23 -4.59 -6.03
N THR A 147 -7.51 -5.02 -7.06
CA THR A 147 -7.03 -6.40 -7.13
C THR A 147 -5.75 -6.56 -6.30
N TRP A 148 -5.47 -7.77 -5.78
CA TRP A 148 -4.21 -8.07 -5.08
C TRP A 148 -2.94 -7.69 -5.86
N ARG A 149 -3.02 -7.64 -7.19
CA ARG A 149 -1.95 -7.16 -8.05
C ARG A 149 -1.70 -5.66 -7.86
N ASP A 150 -2.76 -4.87 -7.81
CA ASP A 150 -2.69 -3.42 -7.60
C ASP A 150 -2.17 -3.11 -6.19
N TYR A 151 -2.62 -3.87 -5.20
CA TYR A 151 -2.04 -3.86 -3.85
C TYR A 151 -0.56 -4.20 -3.86
N GLY A 152 -0.14 -5.19 -4.65
CA GLY A 152 1.25 -5.62 -4.76
C GLY A 152 2.17 -4.57 -5.37
N GLU A 153 1.74 -3.89 -6.44
CA GLU A 153 2.56 -2.83 -7.07
C GLU A 153 2.66 -1.60 -6.16
N LEU A 154 1.56 -1.20 -5.52
CA LEU A 154 1.55 -0.12 -4.55
C LEU A 154 2.39 -0.45 -3.32
N PHE A 155 2.25 -1.67 -2.81
CA PHE A 155 3.06 -2.18 -1.72
C PHE A 155 4.54 -2.20 -2.10
N LEU A 156 4.90 -2.63 -3.31
CA LEU A 156 6.29 -2.62 -3.78
C LEU A 156 6.83 -1.18 -3.87
N ARG A 157 6.06 -0.23 -4.39
CA ARG A 157 6.53 1.17 -4.45
C ARG A 157 6.72 1.77 -3.05
N GLN A 158 5.81 1.49 -2.12
CA GLN A 158 5.92 1.95 -0.73
C GLN A 158 7.06 1.24 0.02
N THR A 159 7.19 -0.08 -0.13
CA THR A 159 8.28 -0.84 0.51
C THR A 159 9.66 -0.59 -0.10
N LEU A 160 9.74 0.11 -1.23
CA LEU A 160 10.99 0.60 -1.79
C LEU A 160 11.42 1.96 -1.19
N ASP A 161 10.63 2.56 -0.28
CA ASP A 161 11.13 3.69 0.49
C ASP A 161 12.35 3.25 1.32
N PRO A 162 13.46 4.00 1.27
CA PRO A 162 14.71 3.58 1.92
C PRO A 162 14.56 3.41 3.43
N SER A 163 13.68 4.19 4.07
CA SER A 163 13.33 4.02 5.49
C SER A 163 12.67 2.68 5.78
N ASP A 164 11.74 2.27 4.92
CA ASP A 164 11.01 1.03 5.11
C ASP A 164 11.93 -0.16 4.87
N LEU A 165 12.84 -0.08 3.89
CA LEU A 165 13.87 -1.09 3.67
C LEU A 165 14.77 -1.28 4.90
N VAL A 166 15.19 -0.19 5.54
CA VAL A 166 15.96 -0.26 6.80
C VAL A 166 15.13 -0.90 7.91
N ALA A 167 13.87 -0.49 8.07
CA ALA A 167 12.96 -1.06 9.07
C ALA A 167 12.73 -2.56 8.84
N PHE A 168 12.51 -3.00 7.60
CA PHE A 168 12.42 -4.41 7.23
C PHE A 168 13.73 -5.17 7.50
N GLY A 169 14.87 -4.55 7.22
CA GLY A 169 16.19 -5.12 7.52
C GLY A 169 16.36 -5.40 9.02
N VAL A 170 16.08 -4.40 9.86
CA VAL A 170 16.15 -4.52 11.31
C VAL A 170 15.15 -5.54 11.84
N ALA A 171 13.88 -5.47 11.42
CA ALA A 171 12.85 -6.42 11.80
C ALA A 171 13.22 -7.85 11.40
N GLY A 172 13.80 -8.04 10.21
CA GLY A 172 14.28 -9.33 9.72
C GLY A 172 15.42 -9.91 10.55
N VAL A 173 16.37 -9.06 10.99
CA VAL A 173 17.45 -9.48 11.92
C VAL A 173 16.86 -9.89 13.26
N VAL A 174 16.02 -9.06 13.88
CA VAL A 174 15.37 -9.36 15.17
C VAL A 174 14.58 -10.67 15.08
N GLY A 175 13.76 -10.82 14.04
CA GLY A 175 12.97 -12.01 13.79
C GLY A 175 13.80 -13.28 13.66
N ARG A 176 14.93 -13.23 12.93
CA ARG A 176 15.88 -14.36 12.84
C ARG A 176 16.49 -14.69 14.20
N THR A 177 16.96 -13.69 14.94
CA THR A 177 17.61 -13.89 16.25
C THR A 177 16.65 -14.53 17.25
N VAL A 178 15.42 -14.02 17.33
CA VAL A 178 14.34 -14.57 18.16
C VAL A 178 14.01 -16.01 17.75
N ARG A 179 13.88 -16.26 16.45
CA ARG A 179 13.61 -17.61 15.94
C ARG A 179 14.72 -18.59 16.29
N PHE A 180 15.99 -18.20 16.16
CA PHE A 180 17.13 -19.04 16.56
C PHE A 180 17.16 -19.28 18.07
N ALA A 181 16.89 -18.26 18.88
CA ALA A 181 16.79 -18.40 20.33
C ALA A 181 15.64 -19.35 20.73
N ALA A 182 14.47 -19.22 20.09
CA ALA A 182 13.32 -20.09 20.31
C ALA A 182 13.62 -21.53 19.90
N LEU A 183 14.21 -21.76 18.73
CA LEU A 183 14.65 -23.09 18.29
C LEU A 183 15.71 -23.67 19.23
N GLY A 184 16.68 -22.88 19.67
CA GLY A 184 17.70 -23.30 20.63
C GLY A 184 17.09 -23.73 21.96
N ARG A 185 16.07 -22.99 22.45
CA ARG A 185 15.32 -23.35 23.66
C ARG A 185 14.53 -24.65 23.47
N ILE A 186 13.83 -24.81 22.33
CA ILE A 186 13.08 -26.03 22.01
C ILE A 186 14.01 -27.25 21.92
N LEU A 187 15.16 -27.12 21.26
CA LEU A 187 16.17 -28.19 21.14
C LEU A 187 16.75 -28.57 22.50
N ARG A 188 17.06 -27.60 23.36
CA ARG A 188 17.52 -27.87 24.73
C ARG A 188 16.46 -28.58 25.57
N THR A 189 15.18 -28.18 25.44
CA THR A 189 14.09 -28.88 26.15
C THR A 189 13.89 -30.31 25.64
N ARG A 190 14.12 -30.56 24.34
CA ARG A 190 14.00 -31.91 23.76
C ARG A 190 15.01 -32.90 24.37
N GLY A 191 16.25 -32.47 24.62
CA GLY A 191 17.25 -33.29 25.31
C GLY A 191 16.77 -33.75 26.69
N ARG A 192 16.26 -32.81 27.50
CA ARG A 192 15.73 -33.12 28.84
C ARG A 192 14.55 -34.09 28.84
N PHE A 193 13.65 -34.00 27.86
CA PHE A 193 12.52 -34.94 27.76
C PHE A 193 12.95 -36.35 27.36
N LEU A 194 13.97 -36.46 26.49
CA LEU A 194 14.54 -37.76 26.11
C LEU A 194 15.27 -38.40 27.30
N ASP A 195 16.04 -37.61 28.06
CA ASP A 195 16.74 -38.10 29.26
C ASP A 195 15.77 -38.53 30.38
N ALA A 196 14.59 -37.92 30.45
CA ALA A 196 13.54 -38.27 31.41
C ALA A 196 12.66 -39.46 30.97
N GLY A 197 12.93 -40.09 29.82
CA GLY A 197 12.15 -41.23 29.31
C GLY A 197 10.69 -40.92 28.96
N LEU A 198 10.31 -39.63 28.92
CA LEU A 198 8.95 -39.20 28.63
C LEU A 198 8.74 -39.15 27.11
N ARG A 199 7.64 -39.74 26.64
CA ARG A 199 7.23 -39.61 25.23
C ARG A 199 7.10 -38.12 24.90
N ALA A 200 7.92 -37.67 23.95
CA ALA A 200 8.05 -36.25 23.66
C ALA A 200 6.67 -35.67 23.27
N PRO A 201 6.25 -34.55 23.88
CA PRO A 201 4.93 -33.97 23.64
C PRO A 201 4.78 -33.58 22.17
N LEU A 202 3.54 -33.56 21.64
CA LEU A 202 3.22 -33.22 20.24
C LEU A 202 3.93 -31.94 19.75
N LEU A 203 4.15 -30.98 20.65
CA LEU A 203 4.90 -29.73 20.44
C LEU A 203 6.36 -29.91 19.98
N THR A 204 6.98 -31.06 20.25
CA THR A 204 8.36 -31.37 19.84
C THR A 204 8.47 -31.97 18.44
N ARG A 205 7.34 -32.29 17.79
CA ARG A 205 7.36 -32.72 16.39
C ARG A 205 7.92 -31.56 15.55
N GLU A 206 8.93 -31.86 14.74
CA GLU A 206 9.63 -30.90 13.88
C GLU A 206 8.73 -29.90 13.14
N PRO A 207 7.60 -30.30 12.51
CA PRO A 207 6.72 -29.33 11.84
C PRO A 207 6.05 -28.36 12.82
N ILE A 208 5.60 -28.83 13.99
CA ILE A 208 4.92 -28.01 14.99
C ILE A 208 5.93 -27.07 15.67
N ALA A 209 7.11 -27.58 16.04
CA ALA A 209 8.18 -26.77 16.61
C ALA A 209 8.62 -25.63 15.66
N ARG A 210 8.73 -25.91 14.36
CA ARG A 210 9.03 -24.88 13.35
C ARG A 210 7.92 -23.86 13.20
N LEU A 211 6.66 -24.29 13.28
CA LEU A 211 5.50 -23.41 13.21
C LEU A 211 5.49 -22.48 14.44
N VAL A 212 5.59 -23.03 15.66
CA VAL A 212 5.65 -22.25 16.90
C VAL A 212 6.83 -21.29 16.91
N ALA A 213 8.03 -21.74 16.52
CA ALA A 213 9.20 -20.87 16.43
C ALA A 213 9.05 -19.78 15.35
N GLY A 214 8.31 -20.07 14.27
CA GLY A 214 7.96 -19.09 13.24
C GLY A 214 7.05 -18.00 13.79
N TRP A 215 5.99 -18.38 14.51
CA TRP A 215 5.03 -17.44 15.11
C TRP A 215 5.62 -16.63 16.27
N ALA A 216 6.52 -17.21 17.06
CA ALA A 216 7.26 -16.48 18.10
C ALA A 216 8.15 -15.36 17.52
N GLY A 217 8.64 -15.52 16.29
CA GLY A 217 9.32 -14.43 15.57
C GLY A 217 8.37 -13.27 15.26
N VAL A 218 7.16 -13.57 14.80
CA VAL A 218 6.15 -12.57 14.41
C VAL A 218 5.75 -11.66 15.56
N SER A 219 5.60 -12.21 16.77
CA SER A 219 5.23 -11.41 17.94
C SER A 219 6.24 -10.31 18.27
N LEU A 220 7.51 -10.48 17.90
CA LEU A 220 8.58 -9.51 18.13
C LEU A 220 8.97 -8.72 16.86
N GLU A 221 8.69 -9.25 15.68
CA GLU A 221 8.91 -8.55 14.39
C GLU A 221 8.06 -7.29 14.28
N ALA A 222 6.77 -7.34 14.65
CA ALA A 222 5.90 -6.18 14.54
C ALA A 222 6.34 -5.00 15.43
N PRO A 223 6.59 -5.17 16.75
CA PRO A 223 7.14 -4.09 17.58
C PRO A 223 8.50 -3.58 17.12
N ALA A 224 9.39 -4.48 16.70
CA ALA A 224 10.70 -4.09 16.20
C ALA A 224 10.60 -3.26 14.92
N PHE A 225 9.71 -3.62 14.01
CA PHE A 225 9.43 -2.88 12.79
C PHE A 225 8.86 -1.49 13.10
N THR A 226 7.86 -1.39 13.97
CA THR A 226 7.26 -0.11 14.39
C THR A 226 8.31 0.84 14.97
N MET A 227 9.16 0.35 15.88
CA MET A 227 10.23 1.15 16.49
C MET A 227 11.30 1.55 15.46
N ALA A 228 11.71 0.64 14.58
CA ALA A 228 12.71 0.92 13.56
C ALA A 228 12.22 1.93 12.51
N SER A 229 10.96 1.82 12.08
CA SER A 229 10.33 2.77 11.16
C SER A 229 10.29 4.17 11.76
N ARG A 230 9.84 4.32 13.01
CA ARG A 230 9.83 5.60 13.73
C ARG A 230 11.22 6.18 13.93
N ALA A 231 12.20 5.36 14.31
CA ALA A 231 13.60 5.80 14.41
C ALA A 231 14.12 6.30 13.04
N SER A 232 13.78 5.63 11.94
CA SER A 232 14.12 6.10 10.59
C SER A 232 13.43 7.42 10.23
N GLN A 233 12.19 7.65 10.66
CA GLN A 233 11.50 8.91 10.44
C GLN A 233 12.18 10.06 11.20
N MET A 234 12.60 9.82 12.45
CA MET A 234 13.39 10.80 13.21
C MET A 234 14.70 11.16 12.52
N LEU A 235 15.39 10.18 11.93
CA LEU A 235 16.62 10.43 11.16
C LEU A 235 16.39 11.26 9.90
N GLN A 236 15.17 11.26 9.35
CA GLN A 236 14.77 12.10 8.22
C GLN A 236 14.29 13.49 8.65
N GLY A 237 14.36 13.83 9.94
CA GLY A 237 13.86 15.09 10.48
C GLY A 237 12.34 15.16 10.59
N ARG A 238 11.64 14.03 10.45
CA ARG A 238 10.20 13.95 10.75
C ARG A 238 10.04 13.78 12.26
N GLU A 239 9.02 14.41 12.84
CA GLU A 239 8.65 14.24 14.24
C GLU A 239 7.54 13.19 14.34
N PRO A 240 7.84 11.91 14.60
CA PRO A 240 6.81 10.88 14.70
C PRO A 240 5.93 11.13 15.94
N ASP A 241 4.62 10.98 15.78
CA ASP A 241 3.67 11.11 16.89
C ASP A 241 3.77 9.92 17.86
N TRP A 242 4.35 10.13 19.04
CA TRP A 242 4.52 9.11 20.09
C TRP A 242 3.26 8.85 20.93
N SER A 243 2.10 9.37 20.54
CA SER A 243 0.84 9.04 21.19
C SER A 243 0.58 7.53 21.25
N SER A 244 -0.08 7.07 22.32
CA SER A 244 -0.45 5.66 22.47
C SER A 244 -1.32 5.17 21.30
N ASP A 245 -2.18 6.05 20.78
CA ASP A 245 -3.11 5.75 19.71
C ASP A 245 -2.38 5.54 18.39
N ALA A 246 -1.37 6.36 18.10
CA ALA A 246 -0.52 6.19 16.93
C ALA A 246 0.32 4.92 17.02
N LEU A 247 0.90 4.62 18.19
CA LEU A 247 1.67 3.39 18.41
C LEU A 247 0.81 2.11 18.26
N ASP A 248 -0.40 2.11 18.81
CA ASP A 248 -1.33 0.98 18.71
C ASP A 248 -1.81 0.78 17.26
N ARG A 249 -2.02 1.87 16.53
CA ARG A 249 -2.32 1.82 15.09
C ARG A 249 -1.16 1.24 14.29
N ASP A 250 0.07 1.73 14.51
CA ASP A 250 1.27 1.24 13.83
C ASP A 250 1.53 -0.24 14.11
N LEU A 251 1.34 -0.67 15.36
CA LEU A 251 1.47 -2.07 15.75
C LEU A 251 0.42 -2.94 15.05
N ARG A 252 -0.84 -2.53 15.04
CA ARG A 252 -1.91 -3.25 14.33
C ARG A 252 -1.60 -3.35 12.83
N ASN A 253 -1.14 -2.27 12.21
CA ASN A 253 -0.73 -2.25 10.81
C ASN A 253 0.46 -3.19 10.56
N ALA A 254 1.46 -3.20 11.44
CA ALA A 254 2.58 -4.12 11.35
C ALA A 254 2.11 -5.59 11.47
N TYR A 255 1.20 -5.91 12.38
CA TYR A 255 0.64 -7.26 12.47
C TYR A 255 -0.19 -7.64 11.24
N LEU A 256 -1.02 -6.73 10.72
CA LEU A 256 -1.76 -6.93 9.49
C LEU A 256 -0.83 -7.19 8.30
N LEU A 257 0.40 -6.66 8.33
CA LEU A 257 1.39 -6.93 7.31
C LEU A 257 2.10 -8.28 7.51
N PHE A 258 2.63 -8.55 8.70
CA PHE A 258 3.48 -9.72 8.97
C PHE A 258 2.69 -11.03 9.08
N VAL A 259 1.47 -11.00 9.61
CA VAL A 259 0.69 -12.23 9.82
C VAL A 259 0.30 -12.89 8.49
N PRO A 260 -0.27 -12.19 7.49
CA PRO A 260 -0.64 -12.80 6.22
C PRO A 260 0.58 -13.24 5.41
N THR A 261 1.65 -12.43 5.38
CA THR A 261 2.89 -12.80 4.68
C THR A 261 3.49 -14.08 5.27
N ARG A 262 3.51 -14.21 6.60
CA ARG A 262 4.00 -15.43 7.28
C ARG A 262 3.10 -16.63 7.05
N ALA A 263 1.77 -16.44 7.09
CA ALA A 263 0.82 -17.50 6.77
C ALA A 263 1.03 -17.99 5.32
N MET A 264 1.19 -17.07 4.37
CA MET A 264 1.41 -17.37 2.97
C MET A 264 2.75 -18.07 2.72
N MET A 265 3.84 -17.61 3.35
CA MET A 265 5.14 -18.29 3.29
C MET A 265 5.09 -19.69 3.89
N SER A 266 4.38 -19.86 5.01
CA SER A 266 4.21 -21.16 5.66
C SER A 266 3.42 -22.12 4.77
N ALA A 267 2.30 -21.67 4.21
CA ALA A 267 1.49 -22.43 3.27
C ALA A 267 2.29 -22.80 2.00
N GLY A 268 3.02 -21.84 1.43
CA GLY A 268 3.88 -22.04 0.28
C GLY A 268 4.97 -23.10 0.55
N SER A 269 5.60 -23.05 1.73
CA SER A 269 6.61 -24.04 2.12
C SER A 269 6.05 -25.46 2.26
N LEU A 270 4.82 -25.61 2.78
CA LEU A 270 4.13 -26.89 2.90
C LEU A 270 3.76 -27.46 1.53
N LEU A 271 3.21 -26.61 0.64
CA LEU A 271 2.87 -27.00 -0.72
C LEU A 271 4.12 -27.39 -1.53
N ALA A 272 5.21 -26.61 -1.42
CA ALA A 272 6.48 -26.89 -2.07
C ALA A 272 7.05 -28.25 -1.63
N ARG A 273 7.03 -28.55 -0.32
CA ARG A 273 7.45 -29.86 0.22
C ARG A 273 6.58 -30.99 -0.27
N ARG A 274 5.25 -30.81 -0.31
CA ARG A 274 4.33 -31.83 -0.83
C ARG A 274 4.61 -32.12 -2.30
N ARG A 275 4.88 -31.09 -3.11
CA ARG A 275 5.20 -31.23 -4.53
C ARG A 275 6.57 -31.88 -4.77
N MET A 276 7.59 -31.48 -4.01
CA MET A 276 8.93 -32.08 -4.10
C MET A 276 8.97 -33.52 -3.57
N GLY A 277 8.26 -33.83 -2.47
CA GLY A 277 8.17 -35.19 -1.94
C GLY A 277 7.47 -36.16 -2.90
N LEU A 278 6.48 -35.68 -3.66
CA LEU A 278 5.87 -36.44 -4.75
C LEU A 278 6.83 -36.64 -5.93
N ALA A 279 7.67 -35.64 -6.24
CA ALA A 279 8.69 -35.75 -7.28
C ALA A 279 9.81 -36.72 -6.89
N SER A 280 10.26 -36.69 -5.63
CA SER A 280 11.32 -37.60 -5.14
C SER A 280 10.84 -39.05 -5.04
N MET A 281 9.58 -39.30 -4.67
CA MET A 281 9.00 -40.65 -4.65
C MET A 281 8.80 -41.23 -6.06
N ARG A 282 8.49 -40.40 -7.07
CA ARG A 282 8.44 -40.85 -8.48
C ARG A 282 9.83 -41.15 -9.05
N GLY A 283 10.85 -40.37 -8.68
CA GLY A 283 12.24 -40.64 -9.08
C GLY A 283 12.82 -41.90 -8.43
N ALA A 284 12.50 -42.16 -7.15
CA ALA A 284 12.98 -43.33 -6.43
C ALA A 284 12.37 -44.65 -6.96
N THR A 285 11.08 -44.64 -7.32
CA THR A 285 10.41 -45.82 -7.89
C THR A 285 10.87 -46.14 -9.32
N LEU A 286 11.18 -45.13 -10.15
CA LEU A 286 11.78 -45.33 -11.47
C LEU A 286 13.21 -45.88 -11.39
N ARG A 287 14.03 -45.38 -10.45
CA ARG A 287 15.39 -45.93 -10.23
C ARG A 287 15.38 -47.37 -9.70
N GLN A 288 14.46 -47.71 -8.80
CA GLN A 288 14.31 -49.09 -8.32
C GLN A 288 13.83 -50.05 -9.41
N ARG A 289 12.95 -49.62 -10.33
CA ARG A 289 12.54 -50.46 -11.47
C ARG A 289 13.67 -50.65 -12.49
N LEU A 290 14.42 -49.60 -12.82
CA LEU A 290 15.56 -49.72 -13.74
C LEU A 290 16.70 -50.59 -13.16
N PHE A 291 16.91 -50.58 -11.84
CA PHE A 291 17.86 -51.50 -11.20
C PHE A 291 17.36 -52.95 -11.19
N HIS A 292 16.05 -53.19 -11.05
CA HIS A 292 15.50 -54.55 -11.11
C HIS A 292 15.40 -55.12 -12.53
N GLU A 293 15.14 -54.29 -13.54
CA GLU A 293 15.08 -54.75 -14.94
C GLU A 293 16.49 -54.84 -15.58
N GLY A 294 17.44 -53.99 -15.20
CA GLY A 294 18.82 -54.05 -15.69
C GLY A 294 19.66 -55.19 -15.09
N ALA A 295 19.33 -55.68 -13.89
CA ALA A 295 20.06 -56.78 -13.25
C ALA A 295 19.71 -58.17 -13.81
N VAL A 296 18.63 -58.31 -14.59
CA VAL A 296 18.21 -59.60 -15.17
C VAL A 296 18.87 -59.86 -16.53
N GLN A 297 19.45 -58.84 -17.19
CA GLN A 297 20.04 -58.98 -18.53
C GLN A 297 21.57 -59.16 -18.58
N VAL A 298 22.28 -59.09 -17.45
CA VAL A 298 23.74 -59.29 -17.39
C VAL A 298 24.11 -60.66 -16.81
N GLY A 299 23.12 -61.54 -16.60
CA GLY A 299 23.29 -62.86 -16.03
C GLY A 299 23.17 -64.03 -17.00
N ILE A 300 23.31 -63.82 -18.32
CA ILE A 300 23.52 -64.90 -19.30
C ILE A 300 24.37 -64.32 -20.45
N LEU A 301 25.68 -64.42 -20.32
CA LEU A 301 26.67 -64.69 -21.38
C LEU A 301 28.06 -64.79 -20.74
#